data_AF-A0A0M3IG03-F1
#
_entry.id   AF-A0A0M3IG03-F1
#
_cell.length_a   1.000
_cell.length_b   1.000
_cell.length_c   1.000
_cell.angle_alpha   90.00
_cell.angle_beta   90.00
_cell.angle_gamma   90.00
#
_symmetry.space_group_name_H-M   'P 1'
#
loop_
_entity.id
_entity.type
_entity.pdbx_description
1 polymer ?
#
loop_
_entity_poly.entity_id
_entity_poly.type
_entity_poly.pdbx_seq_one_letter_code
_entity_poly.pdbx_strand_id
1 'polypeptide(L)'
;MRVFLRERDESSKGLEKSLSEHHMTNGYAFRPHNCCLGCVSIHHAAFFVGIAELFVIAFSVLFLSKLIIDDGHIFYTTELEGRGGDIARIMIFFVSVTIAVIILLLVGLGQRQRFLLIPHILWQIVVLICFAYIVCTIWKKAKRIREHSSTDGIPLPSAIVLVTIFSSMALIHIWWTGIVIVAAIQMQKSGVKLTEIRGKEFSE
;
A
#
# COMPACT_ATOMS: atom_id res chain seq x y z
N MET A 1 6.09 53.19 -51.11
CA MET A 1 7.05 53.16 -49.98
C MET A 1 6.52 54.05 -48.85
N ARG A 2 5.90 53.42 -47.84
CA ARG A 2 5.56 53.90 -46.48
C ARG A 2 4.72 52.77 -45.86
N VAL A 3 5.37 51.68 -45.46
CA VAL A 3 5.73 51.39 -44.06
C VAL A 3 4.46 51.27 -43.21
N PHE A 4 3.85 50.08 -43.25
CA PHE A 4 2.93 49.60 -42.22
C PHE A 4 3.77 49.16 -41.03
N LEU A 5 3.98 50.08 -40.08
CA LEU A 5 4.50 49.77 -38.77
C LEU A 5 3.46 50.22 -37.74
N ARG A 6 3.09 49.26 -36.88
CA ARG A 6 2.69 49.47 -35.49
C ARG A 6 1.22 49.80 -35.21
N GLU A 7 0.39 48.77 -35.35
CA GLU A 7 -0.77 48.53 -34.46
C GLU A 7 -0.69 47.08 -33.97
N ARG A 8 0.24 46.81 -33.05
CA ARG A 8 0.43 45.48 -32.44
C ARG A 8 0.56 45.59 -30.92
N ASP A 9 -0.18 46.50 -30.28
CA ASP A 9 0.03 46.80 -28.85
C ASP A 9 -1.25 46.84 -27.98
N GLU A 10 -2.45 46.81 -28.56
CA GLU A 10 -3.69 46.75 -27.75
C GLU A 10 -4.32 45.36 -27.72
N SER A 11 -4.23 44.59 -28.81
CA SER A 11 -4.76 43.21 -28.83
C SER A 11 -3.92 42.24 -27.98
N SER A 12 -2.62 42.49 -27.78
CA SER A 12 -1.75 41.63 -26.97
C SER A 12 -2.03 41.76 -25.48
N LYS A 13 -2.34 42.98 -25.00
CA LYS A 13 -2.67 43.24 -23.60
C LYS A 13 -4.04 42.68 -23.23
N GLY A 14 -5.00 42.74 -24.16
CA GLY A 14 -6.31 42.10 -23.99
C GLY A 14 -6.20 40.56 -23.97
N LEU A 15 -5.38 39.99 -24.86
CA LEU A 15 -5.14 38.55 -24.90
C LEU A 15 -4.36 38.08 -23.68
N GLU A 16 -3.30 38.76 -23.24
CA GLU A 16 -2.59 38.44 -21.99
C GLU A 16 -3.47 38.61 -20.76
N LYS A 17 -4.37 39.59 -20.73
CA LYS A 17 -5.29 39.76 -19.61
C LYS A 17 -6.35 38.65 -19.59
N SER A 18 -6.87 38.23 -20.74
CA SER A 18 -7.82 37.12 -20.84
C SER A 18 -7.15 35.75 -20.67
N LEU A 19 -5.90 35.58 -21.12
CA LEU A 19 -5.08 34.39 -20.90
C LEU A 19 -4.57 34.31 -19.46
N SER A 20 -4.30 35.45 -18.80
CA SER A 20 -4.04 35.57 -17.37
C SER A 20 -5.29 35.26 -16.55
N GLU A 21 -6.46 35.72 -16.98
CA GLU A 21 -7.74 35.41 -16.33
C GLU A 21 -8.13 33.94 -16.54
N HIS A 22 -7.78 33.33 -17.69
CA HIS A 22 -7.89 31.88 -17.90
C HIS A 22 -6.79 31.05 -17.24
N HIS A 23 -5.56 31.56 -17.08
CA HIS A 23 -4.53 30.91 -16.26
C HIS A 23 -4.80 31.07 -14.76
N MET A 24 -5.50 32.12 -14.33
CA MET A 24 -5.95 32.33 -12.95
C MET A 24 -7.28 31.61 -12.64
N THR A 25 -8.11 31.33 -13.64
CA THR A 25 -9.29 30.44 -13.49
C THR A 25 -8.97 28.96 -13.72
N ASN A 26 -7.81 28.64 -14.32
CA ASN A 26 -7.12 27.36 -14.09
C ASN A 26 -6.37 27.32 -12.75
N GLY A 27 -6.63 28.31 -11.88
CA GLY A 27 -6.67 28.15 -10.44
C GLY A 27 -7.82 27.25 -9.98
N TYR A 28 -7.96 26.06 -10.58
CA TYR A 28 -8.28 24.87 -9.80
C TYR A 28 -7.07 24.64 -8.89
N ALA A 29 -6.93 25.49 -7.88
CA ALA A 29 -7.26 25.05 -6.56
C ALA A 29 -6.44 23.79 -6.26
N PHE A 30 -5.20 24.01 -5.85
CA PHE A 30 -4.64 23.29 -4.72
C PHE A 30 -5.54 23.52 -3.48
N ARG A 31 -6.84 23.22 -3.58
CA ARG A 31 -7.51 22.53 -2.48
C ARG A 31 -6.64 21.31 -2.23
N PRO A 32 -6.34 20.95 -0.98
CA PRO A 32 -5.74 19.64 -0.70
C PRO A 32 -6.74 18.60 -1.20
N HIS A 33 -6.63 18.21 -2.48
CA HIS A 33 -7.49 17.22 -3.06
C HIS A 33 -7.13 15.94 -2.33
N ASN A 34 -8.11 15.42 -1.59
CA ASN A 34 -8.08 14.17 -0.85
C ASN A 34 -7.95 12.97 -1.81
N CYS A 35 -6.99 13.02 -2.74
CA CYS A 35 -6.85 12.11 -3.86
C CYS A 35 -5.45 11.47 -3.86
N CYS A 36 -5.40 10.15 -4.06
CA CYS A 36 -4.19 9.45 -4.49
C CYS A 36 -3.97 9.69 -5.99
N LEU A 37 -2.72 9.92 -6.40
CA LEU A 37 -2.30 10.03 -7.81
C LEU A 37 -3.04 11.11 -8.64
N GLY A 38 -3.61 12.13 -8.00
CA GLY A 38 -4.27 13.25 -8.68
C GLY A 38 -5.70 13.01 -9.19
N CYS A 39 -6.17 11.75 -9.24
CA CYS A 39 -7.46 11.41 -9.87
C CYS A 39 -8.43 10.58 -9.00
N VAL A 40 -7.98 9.88 -7.95
CA VAL A 40 -8.83 8.95 -7.19
C VAL A 40 -8.93 9.39 -5.73
N SER A 41 -10.14 9.55 -5.18
CA SER A 41 -10.31 9.86 -3.76
C SER A 41 -9.59 8.84 -2.88
N ILE A 42 -8.86 9.31 -1.86
CA ILE A 42 -8.06 8.46 -0.96
C ILE A 42 -8.91 7.43 -0.23
N HIS A 43 -10.19 7.74 -0.02
CA HIS A 43 -11.16 6.83 0.58
C HIS A 43 -11.42 5.63 -0.33
N HIS A 44 -11.63 5.87 -1.63
CA HIS A 44 -11.74 4.81 -2.63
C HIS A 44 -10.43 4.05 -2.77
N ALA A 45 -9.28 4.74 -2.78
CA ALA A 45 -7.97 4.08 -2.84
C ALA A 45 -7.74 3.13 -1.65
N ALA A 46 -8.06 3.55 -0.42
CA ALA A 46 -7.94 2.69 0.76
C ALA A 46 -8.93 1.52 0.74
N PHE A 47 -10.14 1.71 0.19
CA PHE A 47 -11.09 0.62 -0.03
C PHE A 47 -10.57 -0.40 -1.06
N PHE A 48 -9.98 0.08 -2.16
CA PHE A 48 -9.32 -0.79 -3.15
C PHE A 48 -8.16 -1.58 -2.56
N VAL A 49 -7.38 -0.99 -1.63
CA VAL A 49 -6.32 -1.71 -0.90
C VAL A 49 -6.91 -2.89 -0.14
N GLY A 50 -7.98 -2.70 0.63
CA GLY A 50 -8.61 -3.80 1.37
C GLY A 50 -9.12 -4.93 0.46
N ILE A 51 -9.70 -4.60 -0.70
CA ILE A 51 -10.11 -5.60 -1.70
C ILE A 51 -8.91 -6.31 -2.30
N ALA A 52 -7.88 -5.58 -2.71
CA ALA A 52 -6.67 -6.15 -3.30
C ALA A 52 -5.96 -7.10 -2.32
N GLU A 53 -5.94 -6.75 -1.03
CA GLU A 53 -5.40 -7.62 0.03
C GLU A 53 -6.16 -8.95 0.14
N LEU A 54 -7.50 -8.93 0.05
CA LEU A 54 -8.29 -10.18 0.04
C LEU A 54 -7.91 -11.09 -1.13
N PHE A 55 -7.67 -10.52 -2.32
CA PHE A 55 -7.18 -11.29 -3.46
C PHE A 55 -5.79 -11.86 -3.20
N VAL A 56 -4.85 -11.07 -2.69
CA VAL A 56 -3.48 -11.54 -2.36
C VAL A 56 -3.51 -12.66 -1.33
N ILE A 57 -4.36 -12.57 -0.31
CA ILE A 57 -4.54 -13.63 0.69
C ILE A 57 -5.11 -14.89 0.06
N ALA A 58 -6.14 -14.77 -0.80
CA ALA A 58 -6.71 -15.92 -1.49
C ALA A 58 -5.65 -16.65 -2.33
N PHE A 59 -4.85 -15.92 -3.11
CA PHE A 59 -3.73 -16.51 -3.87
C PHE A 59 -2.66 -17.14 -2.97
N SER A 60 -2.34 -16.49 -1.84
CA SER A 60 -1.37 -16.99 -0.87
C SER A 60 -1.83 -18.28 -0.21
N VAL A 61 -3.13 -18.37 0.13
CA VAL A 61 -3.74 -19.59 0.69
C VAL A 61 -3.70 -20.71 -0.33
N LEU A 62 -3.99 -20.47 -1.61
CA LEU A 62 -3.90 -21.51 -2.65
C LEU A 62 -2.47 -22.05 -2.78
N PHE A 63 -1.47 -21.16 -2.76
CA PHE A 63 -0.06 -21.55 -2.83
C PHE A 63 0.37 -22.35 -1.59
N LEU A 64 0.02 -21.89 -0.38
CA LEU A 64 0.36 -22.61 0.86
C LEU A 64 -0.45 -23.90 1.04
N SER A 65 -1.67 -23.99 0.50
CA SER A 65 -2.47 -25.21 0.57
C SER A 65 -1.78 -26.36 -0.13
N LYS A 66 -1.15 -26.10 -1.29
CA LYS A 66 -0.30 -27.08 -1.96
C LYS A 66 0.86 -27.55 -1.07
N LEU A 67 1.50 -26.60 -0.38
CA LEU A 67 2.58 -26.88 0.56
C LEU A 67 2.16 -27.76 1.74
N ILE A 68 0.92 -27.59 2.21
CA ILE A 68 0.34 -28.40 3.29
C ILE A 68 -0.01 -29.81 2.78
N ILE A 69 -0.58 -29.93 1.58
CA ILE A 69 -0.92 -31.22 0.96
C ILE A 69 0.33 -32.04 0.69
N ASP A 70 1.40 -31.38 0.23
CA ASP A 70 2.71 -32.00 -0.01
C ASP A 70 3.52 -32.19 1.29
N ASP A 71 2.89 -32.06 2.46
CA ASP A 71 3.46 -32.23 3.81
C ASP A 71 4.76 -31.43 4.06
N GLY A 72 4.81 -30.23 3.50
CA GLY A 72 5.94 -29.31 3.59
C GLY A 72 7.09 -29.62 2.62
N HIS A 73 6.92 -30.56 1.68
CA HIS A 73 7.87 -30.72 0.59
C HIS A 73 7.86 -29.47 -0.29
N ILE A 74 8.97 -28.74 -0.25
CA ILE A 74 9.28 -27.68 -1.20
C ILE A 74 10.47 -28.14 -1.99
N PHE A 75 10.46 -27.88 -3.31
CA PHE A 75 11.57 -28.15 -4.24
C PHE A 75 12.97 -27.67 -3.81
N TYR A 76 13.08 -26.88 -2.73
CA TYR A 76 14.30 -26.17 -2.33
C TYR A 76 14.69 -26.31 -0.84
N THR A 77 13.94 -27.06 -0.02
CA THR A 77 14.32 -27.28 1.39
C THR A 77 13.66 -28.51 2.02
N THR A 78 14.43 -29.27 2.78
CA THR A 78 13.99 -30.43 3.59
C THR A 78 13.51 -30.04 4.99
N GLU A 79 13.66 -28.77 5.39
CA GLU A 79 13.46 -28.31 6.77
C GLU A 79 11.99 -28.19 7.18
N LEU A 80 11.11 -28.23 6.18
CA LEU A 80 9.66 -28.14 6.35
C LEU A 80 8.97 -29.50 6.16
N GLU A 81 9.73 -30.54 5.79
CA GLU A 81 9.21 -31.90 5.62
C GLU A 81 8.64 -32.43 6.94
N GLY A 82 7.42 -32.96 6.88
CA GLY A 82 6.69 -33.47 8.05
C GLY A 82 6.16 -32.39 9.00
N ARG A 83 6.29 -31.10 8.63
CA ARG A 83 5.72 -29.97 9.38
C ARG A 83 4.47 -29.39 8.72
N GLY A 84 3.84 -30.09 7.76
CA GLY A 84 2.65 -29.62 7.06
C GLY A 84 1.53 -29.18 8.01
N GLY A 85 1.28 -29.94 9.08
CA GLY A 85 0.28 -29.60 10.10
C GLY A 85 0.58 -28.34 10.91
N ASP A 86 1.85 -28.05 11.21
CA ASP A 86 2.26 -26.83 11.91
C ASP A 86 2.14 -25.61 11.01
N ILE A 87 2.55 -25.76 9.75
CA ILE A 87 2.42 -24.72 8.72
C ILE A 87 0.93 -24.40 8.50
N ALA A 88 0.07 -25.42 8.45
CA ALA A 88 -1.37 -25.24 8.33
C ALA A 88 -1.97 -24.45 9.50
N ARG A 89 -1.58 -24.77 10.75
CA ARG A 89 -2.05 -24.05 11.94
C ARG A 89 -1.62 -22.58 11.92
N ILE A 90 -0.36 -22.32 11.61
CA ILE A 90 0.16 -20.94 11.50
C ILE A 90 -0.55 -20.19 10.37
N MET A 91 -0.77 -20.83 9.23
CA MET A 91 -1.47 -20.23 8.09
C MET A 91 -2.91 -19.86 8.46
N ILE A 92 -3.68 -20.77 9.06
CA ILE A 92 -5.07 -20.51 9.47
C ILE A 92 -5.11 -19.32 10.43
N PHE A 93 -4.22 -19.30 11.43
CA PHE A 93 -4.12 -18.19 12.36
C PHE A 93 -3.81 -16.87 11.62
N PHE A 94 -2.78 -16.85 10.79
CA PHE A 94 -2.38 -15.66 10.05
C PHE A 94 -3.49 -15.13 9.12
N VAL A 95 -4.16 -16.02 8.38
CA VAL A 95 -5.27 -15.67 7.50
C VAL A 95 -6.45 -15.12 8.30
N SER A 96 -6.80 -15.76 9.43
CA SER A 96 -7.91 -15.32 10.27
C SER A 96 -7.68 -13.91 10.83
N VAL A 97 -6.48 -13.62 11.32
CA VAL A 97 -6.11 -12.29 11.81
C VAL A 97 -6.14 -11.27 10.68
N THR A 98 -5.62 -11.63 9.51
CA THR A 98 -5.60 -10.71 8.36
C THR A 98 -7.01 -10.38 7.89
N ILE A 99 -7.91 -11.36 7.78
CA ILE A 99 -9.32 -11.12 7.43
C ILE A 99 -9.99 -10.21 8.48
N ALA A 100 -9.79 -10.47 9.77
CA ALA A 100 -10.36 -9.64 10.83
C ALA A 100 -9.89 -8.18 10.74
N VAL A 101 -8.60 -7.97 10.47
CA VAL A 101 -8.00 -6.64 10.31
C VAL A 101 -8.52 -5.93 9.06
N ILE A 102 -8.73 -6.64 7.94
CA ILE A 102 -9.34 -6.07 6.73
C ILE A 102 -10.79 -5.67 6.98
N ILE A 103 -11.57 -6.49 7.69
CA ILE A 103 -12.94 -6.13 8.06
C ILE A 103 -12.95 -4.85 8.89
N LEU A 104 -12.06 -4.74 9.89
CA LEU A 104 -11.91 -3.51 10.68
C LEU A 104 -11.54 -2.31 9.80
N LEU A 105 -10.63 -2.48 8.83
CA LEU A 105 -10.30 -1.44 7.87
C LEU A 105 -11.54 -0.99 7.08
N LEU A 106 -12.30 -1.93 6.50
CA LEU A 106 -13.48 -1.63 5.68
C LEU A 106 -14.58 -0.94 6.51
N VAL A 107 -14.84 -1.42 7.73
CA VAL A 107 -15.79 -0.79 8.66
C VAL A 107 -15.30 0.59 9.08
N GLY A 108 -14.02 0.74 9.41
CA GLY A 108 -13.41 2.01 9.78
C GLY A 108 -13.47 3.04 8.65
N LEU A 109 -13.27 2.59 7.40
CA LEU A 109 -13.45 3.41 6.21
C LEU A 109 -14.92 3.82 6.03
N GLY A 110 -15.86 2.88 6.18
CA GLY A 110 -17.29 3.15 6.06
C GLY A 110 -17.81 4.13 7.11
N GLN A 111 -17.38 3.97 8.37
CA GLN A 111 -17.78 4.81 9.50
C GLN A 111 -16.92 6.08 9.66
N ARG A 112 -15.90 6.28 8.80
CA ARG A 112 -14.89 7.35 8.91
C ARG A 112 -14.21 7.43 10.28
N GLN A 113 -14.01 6.28 10.92
CA GLN A 113 -13.40 6.19 12.25
C GLN A 113 -11.93 5.79 12.16
N ARG A 114 -11.04 6.75 12.46
CA ARG A 114 -9.58 6.54 12.39
C ARG A 114 -9.06 5.40 13.27
N PHE A 115 -9.69 5.16 14.42
CA PHE A 115 -9.20 4.18 15.40
C PHE A 115 -9.27 2.75 14.84
N LEU A 116 -10.21 2.48 13.94
CA LEU A 116 -10.34 1.19 13.27
C LEU A 116 -9.31 0.96 12.16
N LEU A 117 -8.61 2.01 11.70
CA LEU A 117 -7.52 1.91 10.72
C LEU A 117 -6.18 1.56 11.38
N ILE A 118 -5.99 1.87 12.67
CA ILE A 118 -4.73 1.64 13.39
C ILE A 118 -4.36 0.14 13.46
N PRO A 119 -5.28 -0.79 13.75
CA PRO A 119 -4.98 -2.22 13.72
C PRO A 119 -4.43 -2.68 12.37
N HIS A 120 -4.95 -2.14 11.26
CA HIS A 120 -4.47 -2.44 9.92
C HIS A 120 -3.03 -1.97 9.72
N ILE A 121 -2.72 -0.72 10.09
CA ILE A 121 -1.36 -0.18 9.99
C ILE A 121 -0.37 -1.01 10.82
N LEU A 122 -0.74 -1.38 12.05
CA LEU A 122 0.11 -2.22 12.91
C LEU A 122 0.31 -3.62 12.32
N TRP A 123 -0.74 -4.23 11.79
CA TRP A 123 -0.66 -5.53 11.15
C TRP A 123 0.26 -5.50 9.92
N GLN A 124 0.17 -4.47 9.09
CA GLN A 124 1.06 -4.29 7.93
C GLN A 124 2.53 -4.23 8.34
N ILE A 125 2.85 -3.55 9.44
CA ILE A 125 4.22 -3.49 9.97
C ILE A 125 4.70 -4.89 10.38
N VAL A 126 3.87 -5.69 11.04
CA VAL A 126 4.20 -7.07 11.39
C VAL A 126 4.47 -7.90 10.14
N VAL A 127 3.62 -7.79 9.11
CA VAL A 127 3.80 -8.48 7.82
C VAL A 127 5.11 -8.08 7.15
N LEU A 128 5.47 -6.79 7.16
CA LEU A 128 6.73 -6.30 6.61
C LEU A 128 7.95 -6.86 7.34
N ILE A 129 7.89 -6.96 8.67
CA ILE A 129 8.94 -7.59 9.48
C ILE A 129 9.08 -9.07 9.11
N CYS A 130 7.96 -9.78 8.92
CA CYS A 130 7.98 -11.17 8.46
C CYS A 130 8.64 -11.31 7.07
N PHE A 131 8.33 -10.44 6.11
CA PHE A 131 9.00 -10.45 4.80
C PHE A 131 10.49 -10.18 4.91
N ALA A 132 10.90 -9.18 5.70
CA ALA A 132 12.30 -8.89 5.93
C ALA A 132 13.04 -10.10 6.55
N TYR A 133 12.41 -10.79 7.49
CA TYR A 133 12.96 -12.01 8.10
C TYR A 133 13.12 -13.14 7.09
N ILE A 134 12.12 -13.38 6.22
CA ILE A 134 12.17 -14.39 5.16
C ILE A 134 13.30 -14.08 4.18
N VAL A 135 13.38 -12.84 3.69
CA VAL A 135 14.45 -12.40 2.76
C VAL A 135 15.83 -12.57 3.39
N CYS A 136 16.01 -12.15 4.65
CA CYS A 136 17.27 -12.34 5.37
C CYS A 136 17.64 -13.82 5.51
N THR A 137 16.66 -14.69 5.78
CA THR A 137 16.87 -16.13 5.95
C THR A 137 17.27 -16.78 4.62
N ILE A 138 16.58 -16.45 3.52
CA ILE A 138 16.92 -16.94 2.18
C ILE A 138 18.31 -16.47 1.79
N TRP A 139 18.65 -15.20 2.01
CA TRP A 139 19.96 -14.65 1.67
C TRP A 139 21.09 -15.32 2.45
N LYS A 140 20.91 -15.54 3.76
CA LYS A 140 21.87 -16.27 4.59
C LYS A 140 22.06 -17.71 4.12
N LYS A 141 20.97 -18.41 3.76
CA LYS A 141 21.04 -19.79 3.23
C LYS A 141 21.72 -19.85 1.85
N ALA A 142 21.42 -18.89 0.97
CA ALA A 142 22.05 -18.81 -0.35
C ALA A 142 23.55 -18.50 -0.27
N LYS A 143 23.96 -17.61 0.64
CA LYS A 143 25.38 -17.29 0.88
C LYS A 143 26.14 -18.49 1.44
N ARG A 144 25.51 -19.30 2.31
CA ARG A 144 26.14 -20.48 2.93
C ARG A 144 26.56 -21.53 1.89
N ILE A 145 25.78 -21.73 0.82
CA ILE A 145 26.12 -22.63 -0.30
C ILE A 145 27.36 -22.17 -1.05
N ARG A 146 27.48 -20.85 -1.23
CA ARG A 146 28.62 -20.25 -1.94
C ARG A 146 29.92 -20.46 -1.17
N GLU A 147 29.85 -20.55 0.15
CA GLU A 147 31.03 -20.64 1.04
C GLU A 147 31.33 -22.08 1.48
N HIS A 148 30.34 -22.92 1.69
CA HIS A 148 30.48 -24.34 2.03
C HIS A 148 29.55 -25.14 1.12
N SER A 149 30.10 -26.13 0.42
CA SER A 149 29.37 -27.09 -0.43
C SER A 149 28.50 -28.03 0.42
N SER A 150 27.56 -27.46 1.16
CA SER A 150 26.56 -28.17 1.95
C SER A 150 25.36 -28.51 1.07
N THR A 151 24.91 -29.76 1.11
CA THR A 151 23.80 -30.31 0.34
C THR A 151 22.41 -29.71 0.68
N ASP A 152 22.28 -28.93 1.76
CA ASP A 152 21.00 -28.43 2.30
C ASP A 152 20.68 -26.97 1.99
N GLY A 153 21.26 -26.41 0.93
CA GLY A 153 21.06 -24.99 0.60
C GLY A 153 20.19 -24.73 -0.64
N ILE A 154 19.50 -23.59 -0.63
CA ILE A 154 18.70 -23.09 -1.76
C ILE A 154 19.60 -22.64 -2.93
N PRO A 155 19.49 -23.25 -4.13
CA PRO A 155 20.32 -22.87 -5.28
C PRO A 155 20.20 -21.37 -5.60
N LEU A 156 21.34 -20.74 -5.91
CA LEU A 156 21.47 -19.30 -6.03
C LEU A 156 20.48 -18.63 -7.01
N PRO A 157 20.17 -19.21 -8.20
CA PRO A 157 19.15 -18.67 -9.10
C PRO A 157 17.75 -18.64 -8.45
N SER A 158 17.36 -19.70 -7.75
CA SER A 158 16.08 -19.78 -7.06
C SER A 158 16.00 -18.83 -5.87
N ALA A 159 17.10 -18.65 -5.15
CA ALA A 159 17.19 -17.68 -4.06
C ALA A 159 16.98 -16.24 -4.57
N ILE A 160 17.57 -15.88 -5.72
CA ILE A 160 17.37 -14.56 -6.34
C ILE A 160 15.90 -14.35 -6.68
N VAL A 161 15.25 -15.32 -7.34
CA VAL A 161 13.83 -15.25 -7.70
C VAL A 161 12.96 -15.05 -6.46
N LEU A 162 13.18 -15.83 -5.40
CA LEU A 162 12.43 -15.70 -4.16
C LEU A 162 12.64 -14.32 -3.50
N VAL A 163 13.89 -13.85 -3.41
CA VAL A 163 14.20 -12.53 -2.86
C VAL A 163 13.52 -11.42 -3.65
N THR A 164 13.54 -11.49 -4.99
CA THR A 164 12.87 -10.51 -5.85
C THR A 164 11.35 -10.51 -5.62
N ILE A 165 10.73 -11.70 -5.58
CA ILE A 165 9.27 -11.82 -5.33
C ILE A 165 8.93 -11.24 -3.96
N PHE A 166 9.58 -11.68 -2.89
CA PHE A 166 9.29 -11.19 -1.53
C PHE A 166 9.60 -9.70 -1.37
N SER A 167 10.64 -9.17 -2.02
CA SER A 167 10.94 -7.74 -2.00
C SER A 167 9.88 -6.93 -2.75
N SER A 168 9.40 -7.42 -3.89
CA SER A 168 8.32 -6.76 -4.63
C SER A 168 7.02 -6.72 -3.83
N MET A 169 6.68 -7.81 -3.14
CA MET A 169 5.52 -7.85 -2.23
C MET A 169 5.70 -6.87 -1.07
N ALA A 170 6.88 -6.82 -0.44
CA ALA A 170 7.15 -5.87 0.63
C ALA A 170 6.99 -4.41 0.15
N LEU A 171 7.43 -4.06 -1.05
CA LEU A 171 7.23 -2.73 -1.62
C LEU A 171 5.74 -2.40 -1.83
N ILE A 172 4.95 -3.35 -2.31
CA ILE A 172 3.50 -3.21 -2.46
C ILE A 172 2.85 -2.95 -1.09
N HIS A 173 3.23 -3.71 -0.05
CA HIS A 173 2.73 -3.52 1.30
C HIS A 173 3.15 -2.17 1.91
N ILE A 174 4.37 -1.69 1.67
CA ILE A 174 4.82 -0.35 2.08
C ILE A 174 3.94 0.71 1.42
N TRP A 175 3.69 0.58 0.11
CA TRP A 175 2.84 1.51 -0.64
C TRP A 175 1.41 1.54 -0.11
N TRP A 176 0.81 0.37 0.12
CA TRP A 176 -0.53 0.23 0.69
C TRP A 176 -0.64 0.82 2.09
N THR A 177 0.35 0.56 2.95
CA THR A 177 0.43 1.15 4.29
C THR A 177 0.45 2.68 4.20
N GLY A 178 1.21 3.24 3.25
CA GLY A 178 1.23 4.68 2.99
C GLY A 178 -0.17 5.24 2.67
N ILE A 179 -0.92 4.57 1.78
CA ILE A 179 -2.30 4.99 1.42
C ILE A 179 -3.20 5.01 2.66
N VAL A 180 -3.15 3.95 3.48
CA VAL A 180 -3.99 3.83 4.69
C VAL A 180 -3.61 4.86 5.76
N ILE A 181 -2.31 5.13 5.95
CA ILE A 181 -1.84 6.19 6.86
C ILE A 181 -2.36 7.56 6.42
N VAL A 182 -2.23 7.90 5.13
CA VAL A 182 -2.72 9.19 4.63
C VAL A 182 -4.24 9.28 4.78
N ALA A 183 -4.98 8.19 4.53
CA ALA A 183 -6.42 8.14 4.79
C ALA A 183 -6.75 8.40 6.27
N ALA A 184 -6.02 7.78 7.21
CA ALA A 184 -6.20 7.99 8.64
C ALA A 184 -5.93 9.44 9.08
N ILE A 185 -4.87 10.06 8.55
CA ILE A 185 -4.51 11.46 8.84
C ILE A 185 -5.59 12.43 8.31
N GLN A 186 -6.12 12.17 7.11
CA GLN A 186 -7.18 13.01 6.53
C GLN A 186 -8.49 12.93 7.32
N MET A 187 -8.82 11.74 7.86
CA MET A 187 -9.98 11.59 8.74
C MET A 187 -9.82 12.40 10.05
N GLN A 188 -8.61 12.49 10.61
CA GLN A 188 -8.35 13.33 11.78
C GLN A 188 -8.58 14.82 11.50
N LYS A 189 -8.11 15.34 10.36
CA LYS A 189 -8.30 16.76 10.00
C LYS A 189 -9.78 17.12 9.80
N SER A 190 -10.57 16.17 9.31
CA SER A 190 -12.02 16.34 9.12
C SER A 190 -12.78 16.40 10.45
N GLY A 191 -12.38 15.59 11.43
CA GLY A 191 -12.97 15.61 12.77
C GLY A 191 -12.71 16.91 13.54
N VAL A 192 -11.48 17.42 13.48
CA VAL A 192 -11.08 18.67 14.18
C VAL A 192 -11.85 19.89 13.66
N LYS A 193 -12.02 20.01 12.34
CA LYS A 193 -12.81 21.10 11.74
C LYS A 193 -14.27 21.08 12.19
N LEU A 194 -14.87 19.89 12.34
CA LEU A 194 -16.27 19.77 12.76
C LEU A 194 -16.47 20.22 14.22
N THR A 195 -15.53 19.87 15.10
CA THR A 195 -15.55 20.31 16.50
C THR A 195 -15.33 21.81 16.65
N GLU A 196 -14.50 22.42 15.80
CA GLU A 196 -14.26 23.87 15.82
C GLU A 196 -15.48 24.66 15.37
N ILE A 197 -16.18 24.20 14.32
CA ILE A 197 -17.43 24.82 13.84
C ILE A 197 -18.53 24.70 14.90
N ARG A 198 -18.70 23.51 15.48
CA ARG A 198 -19.68 23.29 16.55
C ARG A 198 -19.37 24.11 17.81
N GLY A 199 -18.10 24.36 18.12
CA GLY A 199 -17.71 25.20 19.25
C GLY A 199 -18.09 26.68 19.05
N LYS A 200 -18.08 27.17 17.80
CA LYS A 200 -18.48 28.54 17.47
C LYS A 200 -20.00 28.74 17.52
N GLU A 201 -20.79 27.78 17.07
CA GLU A 201 -22.26 27.85 17.13
C GLU A 201 -22.84 27.85 18.56
N PHE A 202 -22.08 27.41 19.56
CA PHE A 202 -22.50 27.41 20.98
C PHE A 202 -21.97 28.61 21.78
N SER A 203 -21.22 29.52 21.15
CA SER A 203 -20.66 30.73 21.80
C SER A 203 -21.30 32.04 21.31
N GLU A 204 -22.29 31.98 20.42
CA GLU A 204 -23.22 33.08 20.07
C GLU A 204 -24.58 32.86 20.73
#